data_AF-A0A4V3RZN8-F1
#
_entry.id   AF-A0A4V3RZN8-F1
#
_cell.length_a   1.000
_cell.length_b   1.000
_cell.length_c   1.000
_cell.angle_alpha   90.00
_cell.angle_beta   90.00
_cell.angle_gamma   90.00
#
_symmetry.space_group_name_H-M   'P 1'
#
loop_
_entity.id
_entity.type
_entity.pdbx_description
1 polymer ?
#
loop_
_entity_poly.entity_id
_entity_poly.type
_entity_poly.pdbx_seq_one_letter_code
_entity_poly.pdbx_strand_id
1 'polypeptide(L)'
;MDKIFLNKGLVTGTALTQDGVLAYMALRTIIDESIPLYNKTSSVDCVSLNRMAFALVGSQEKYEKVLLDSLQRGIYELKFANVLDILKDFSTKNSYEYLLDMANMRLDTEKDNFMFVYPEEVHKILTCNEIMKKKISMLRYFVALISTFNWSKSMRYCMENLQGKISTMSIEYISTQAGMMSQRTCIRYNEILSELKMIYVYKSNDKERVGDKLKQIKNCYSRYADKDACEEYASNYENWYGSQHIIVRTQKNKEQADNNRRLAQIYNRICDGYGDAYDEETIRKVQKYIVNKNKTLQEEIDSKHAQEYMTDSDRRWVEKLESQIKDESVFEQFDFLKDDDNWGEPIDFSVEEILDMPIMGEGSNEPDKYELCGTE
;
A
#
# COMPACT_ATOMS: atom_id res chain seq x y z
N MET A 1 -26.07 4.57 11.90
CA MET A 1 -24.81 4.67 12.69
C MET A 1 -23.68 4.29 11.77
N ASP A 2 -22.65 5.12 11.68
CA ASP A 2 -21.64 4.94 10.63
C ASP A 2 -20.49 4.05 11.07
N LYS A 3 -20.16 3.96 12.37
CA LYS A 3 -19.00 3.19 12.88
C LYS A 3 -19.28 2.62 14.25
N ILE A 4 -18.75 1.43 14.51
CA ILE A 4 -18.71 0.79 15.83
C ILE A 4 -17.29 0.97 16.38
N PHE A 5 -17.14 1.81 17.40
CA PHE A 5 -15.85 2.00 18.08
C PHE A 5 -15.62 0.90 19.11
N LEU A 6 -14.41 0.35 19.10
CA LEU A 6 -14.01 -0.80 19.91
C LEU A 6 -12.70 -0.51 20.65
N ASN A 7 -12.61 -0.94 21.92
CA ASN A 7 -11.34 -0.95 22.64
C ASN A 7 -10.39 -1.95 21.96
N LYS A 8 -9.29 -1.45 21.39
CA LYS A 8 -8.35 -2.28 20.62
C LYS A 8 -7.74 -3.38 21.49
N GLY A 9 -7.43 -3.09 22.75
CA GLY A 9 -6.83 -4.05 23.67
C GLY A 9 -7.75 -5.20 24.08
N LEU A 10 -9.08 -5.00 24.02
CA LEU A 10 -10.06 -6.05 24.31
C LEU A 10 -10.32 -6.95 23.09
N VAL A 11 -10.37 -6.37 21.90
CA VAL A 11 -10.77 -7.09 20.67
C VAL A 11 -9.61 -7.74 19.92
N THR A 12 -8.38 -7.54 20.39
CA THR A 12 -7.17 -8.14 19.83
C THR A 12 -6.41 -8.98 20.87
N GLY A 13 -5.56 -9.89 20.41
CA GLY A 13 -4.80 -10.80 21.24
C GLY A 13 -5.68 -11.86 21.91
N THR A 14 -5.50 -12.03 23.22
CA THR A 14 -6.12 -13.11 24.01
C THR A 14 -7.01 -12.59 25.14
N ALA A 15 -7.28 -11.28 25.21
CA ALA A 15 -8.07 -10.67 26.28
C ALA A 15 -9.52 -11.20 26.29
N LEU A 16 -10.12 -11.34 25.11
CA LEU A 16 -11.40 -12.00 24.91
C LEU A 16 -11.25 -13.11 23.87
N THR A 17 -12.14 -14.10 23.86
CA THR A 17 -12.36 -15.08 22.81
C THR A 17 -13.30 -14.52 21.73
N GLN A 18 -13.52 -15.27 20.66
CA GLN A 18 -14.41 -14.85 19.58
C GLN A 18 -15.85 -14.58 20.06
N ASP A 19 -16.29 -15.26 21.12
CA ASP A 19 -17.61 -15.09 21.71
C ASP A 19 -17.67 -13.77 22.50
N GLY A 20 -16.66 -13.46 23.31
CA GLY A 20 -16.53 -12.17 23.99
C GLY A 20 -16.44 -10.99 23.03
N VAL A 21 -15.64 -11.11 21.96
CA VAL A 21 -15.55 -10.06 20.91
C VAL A 21 -16.91 -9.84 20.23
N LEU A 22 -17.62 -10.91 19.90
CA LEU A 22 -18.96 -10.86 19.31
C LEU A 22 -19.97 -10.14 20.21
N ALA A 23 -20.02 -10.52 21.49
CA ALA A 23 -20.90 -9.89 22.47
C ALA A 23 -20.53 -8.42 22.70
N TYR A 24 -19.24 -8.10 22.75
CA TYR A 24 -18.75 -6.73 22.92
C TYR A 24 -19.21 -5.84 21.76
N MET A 25 -19.06 -6.30 20.51
CA MET A 25 -19.55 -5.55 19.35
C MET A 25 -21.07 -5.35 19.38
N ALA A 26 -21.85 -6.39 19.71
CA ALA A 26 -23.31 -6.27 19.79
C ALA A 26 -23.76 -5.23 20.82
N LEU A 27 -23.15 -5.26 22.01
CA LEU A 27 -23.45 -4.28 23.07
C LEU A 27 -22.97 -2.88 22.69
N ARG A 28 -21.81 -2.73 22.03
CA ARG A 28 -21.35 -1.42 21.53
C ARG A 28 -22.32 -0.84 20.51
N THR A 29 -22.88 -1.64 19.61
CA THR A 29 -23.95 -1.21 18.70
C THR A 29 -25.20 -0.76 19.47
N ILE A 30 -25.66 -1.56 20.44
CA ILE A 30 -26.84 -1.22 21.25
C ILE A 30 -26.62 0.08 22.04
N ILE A 31 -25.47 0.22 22.69
CA ILE A 31 -25.08 1.41 23.43
C ILE A 31 -25.15 2.64 22.53
N ASP A 32 -24.46 2.61 21.39
CA ASP A 32 -24.37 3.79 20.53
C ASP A 32 -25.75 4.16 19.90
N GLU A 33 -26.71 3.23 19.82
CA GLU A 33 -28.11 3.49 19.37
C GLU A 33 -29.05 3.98 20.47
N SER A 34 -28.92 3.46 21.68
CA SER A 34 -29.97 3.57 22.72
C SER A 34 -29.49 4.13 24.05
N ILE A 35 -28.18 4.18 24.28
CA ILE A 35 -27.56 4.67 25.50
C ILE A 35 -26.46 5.66 25.10
N PRO A 36 -26.79 6.95 24.96
CA PRO A 36 -25.78 7.98 24.75
C PRO A 36 -24.85 8.11 25.97
N LEU A 37 -23.90 7.18 26.16
CA LEU A 37 -22.95 7.15 27.29
C LEU A 37 -22.10 8.44 27.37
N TYR A 38 -22.10 9.25 26.30
CA TYR A 38 -21.50 10.58 26.31
C TYR A 38 -22.20 11.56 27.26
N ASN A 39 -23.49 11.38 27.56
CA ASN A 39 -24.26 12.26 28.44
C ASN A 39 -24.32 11.81 29.92
N LYS A 40 -23.74 10.63 30.24
CA LYS A 40 -23.65 10.04 31.59
C LYS A 40 -24.99 9.87 32.33
N THR A 41 -26.14 9.88 31.66
CA THR A 41 -27.45 9.80 32.34
C THR A 41 -27.82 8.38 32.78
N SER A 42 -27.37 7.34 32.07
CA SER A 42 -27.50 5.94 32.49
C SER A 42 -26.43 5.07 31.82
N SER A 43 -25.91 4.08 32.54
CA SER A 43 -25.04 3.00 32.02
C SER A 43 -25.71 1.62 32.08
N VAL A 44 -26.94 1.56 32.60
CA VAL A 44 -27.66 0.32 32.86
C VAL A 44 -28.78 0.14 31.83
N ASP A 45 -28.88 -1.04 31.23
CA ASP A 45 -29.98 -1.39 30.32
C ASP A 45 -30.37 -2.87 30.42
N CYS A 46 -31.62 -3.16 30.03
CA CYS A 46 -32.12 -4.52 29.89
C CYS A 46 -31.84 -5.01 28.46
N VAL A 47 -31.03 -6.06 28.35
CA VAL A 47 -30.57 -6.60 27.07
C VAL A 47 -30.95 -8.08 26.97
N SER A 48 -31.61 -8.43 25.88
CA SER A 48 -31.87 -9.82 25.51
C SER A 48 -30.87 -10.32 24.46
N LEU A 49 -30.61 -11.62 24.42
CA LEU A 49 -29.75 -12.20 23.37
C LEU A 49 -30.32 -11.98 21.96
N ASN A 50 -31.66 -11.95 21.82
CA ASN A 50 -32.30 -11.64 20.54
C ASN A 50 -32.07 -10.19 20.12
N ARG A 51 -32.05 -9.23 21.05
CA ARG A 51 -31.69 -7.83 20.76
C ARG A 51 -30.25 -7.71 20.29
N MET A 52 -29.32 -8.44 20.92
CA MET A 52 -27.92 -8.51 20.50
C MET A 52 -27.77 -9.14 19.11
N ALA A 53 -28.48 -10.24 18.85
CA ALA A 53 -28.48 -10.87 17.53
C ALA A 53 -29.05 -9.92 16.46
N PHE A 54 -30.16 -9.25 16.74
CA PHE A 54 -30.76 -8.24 15.86
C PHE A 54 -29.78 -7.11 15.53
N ALA A 55 -29.06 -6.58 16.53
CA ALA A 55 -28.08 -5.52 16.31
C ALA A 55 -26.93 -5.95 15.36
N LEU A 56 -26.61 -7.25 15.28
CA LEU A 56 -25.54 -7.77 14.44
C LEU A 56 -26.02 -8.22 13.05
N VAL A 57 -27.14 -8.93 12.95
CA VAL A 57 -27.59 -9.60 11.71
C VAL A 57 -28.96 -9.14 11.21
N GLY A 58 -29.57 -8.16 11.87
CA GLY A 58 -30.88 -7.62 11.52
C GLY A 58 -32.05 -8.57 11.84
N SER A 59 -33.20 -8.28 11.25
CA SER A 59 -34.41 -9.10 11.41
C SER A 59 -34.24 -10.48 10.76
N GLN A 60 -34.57 -11.52 11.51
CA GLN A 60 -34.55 -12.91 11.05
C GLN A 60 -35.82 -13.61 11.56
N GLU A 61 -36.33 -14.61 10.84
CA GLU A 61 -37.45 -15.43 11.34
C GLU A 61 -37.06 -16.17 12.62
N LYS A 62 -35.82 -16.68 12.65
CA LYS A 62 -35.24 -17.32 13.83
C LYS A 62 -33.72 -17.17 13.81
N TYR A 63 -33.16 -16.70 14.92
CA TYR A 63 -31.71 -16.66 15.10
C TYR A 63 -31.13 -18.07 15.31
N GLU A 64 -29.98 -18.33 14.71
CA GLU A 64 -29.26 -19.59 14.88
C GLU A 64 -28.88 -19.79 16.35
N LYS A 65 -29.11 -20.99 16.88
CA LYS A 65 -28.79 -21.31 18.28
C LYS A 65 -27.31 -21.06 18.60
N VAL A 66 -26.40 -21.39 17.67
CA VAL A 66 -24.95 -21.17 17.83
C VAL A 66 -24.63 -19.69 18.06
N LEU A 67 -25.33 -18.78 17.38
CA LEU A 67 -25.16 -17.34 17.57
C LEU A 67 -25.58 -16.92 18.98
N LEU A 68 -26.77 -17.35 19.42
CA LEU A 68 -27.28 -17.05 20.76
C LEU A 68 -26.38 -17.61 21.87
N ASP A 69 -25.97 -18.88 21.74
CA ASP A 69 -25.07 -19.54 22.70
C ASP A 69 -23.72 -18.80 22.78
N SER A 70 -23.17 -18.34 21.64
CA SER A 70 -21.94 -17.54 21.60
C SER A 70 -22.11 -16.16 22.24
N LEU A 71 -23.23 -15.47 22.00
CA LEU A 71 -23.51 -14.18 22.66
C LEU A 71 -23.62 -14.36 24.17
N GLN A 72 -24.29 -15.42 24.63
CA GLN A 72 -24.42 -15.73 26.05
C GLN A 72 -23.06 -15.96 26.71
N ARG A 73 -22.22 -16.82 26.11
CA ARG A 73 -20.84 -17.04 26.59
C ARG A 73 -20.04 -15.74 26.62
N GLY A 74 -20.21 -14.90 25.59
CA GLY A 74 -19.55 -13.61 25.50
C GLY A 74 -19.96 -12.62 26.59
N ILE A 75 -21.23 -12.58 27.02
CA ILE A 75 -21.66 -11.75 28.16
C ILE A 75 -20.90 -12.14 29.43
N TYR A 76 -20.84 -13.44 29.74
CA TYR A 76 -20.12 -13.89 30.92
C TYR A 76 -18.62 -13.63 30.81
N GLU A 77 -18.04 -13.79 29.62
CA GLU A 77 -16.63 -13.43 29.38
C GLU A 77 -16.34 -11.95 29.65
N LEU A 78 -17.21 -11.05 29.18
CA LEU A 78 -17.10 -9.62 29.45
C LEU A 78 -17.23 -9.29 30.94
N LYS A 79 -18.11 -10.00 31.65
CA LYS A 79 -18.19 -9.91 33.11
C LYS A 79 -16.88 -10.35 33.78
N PHE A 80 -16.32 -11.49 33.39
CA PHE A 80 -15.04 -11.97 33.94
C PHE A 80 -13.87 -11.02 33.64
N ALA A 81 -13.91 -10.32 32.51
CA ALA A 81 -12.93 -9.30 32.13
C ALA A 81 -13.19 -7.92 32.78
N ASN A 82 -14.19 -7.80 33.67
CA ASN A 82 -14.64 -6.54 34.31
C ASN A 82 -15.04 -5.42 33.31
N VAL A 83 -15.48 -5.81 32.11
CA VAL A 83 -15.92 -4.89 31.05
C VAL A 83 -17.39 -4.48 31.26
N LEU A 84 -18.18 -5.32 31.91
CA LEU A 84 -19.57 -5.06 32.31
C LEU A 84 -19.89 -5.82 33.60
N ASP A 85 -21.00 -5.46 34.24
CA ASP A 85 -21.58 -6.22 35.35
C ASP A 85 -22.98 -6.73 35.01
N ILE A 86 -23.28 -7.97 35.45
CA ILE A 86 -24.64 -8.52 35.40
C ILE A 86 -25.29 -8.21 36.75
N LEU A 87 -26.16 -7.19 36.79
CA LEU A 87 -26.87 -6.78 38.00
C LEU A 87 -28.00 -7.77 38.33
N LYS A 88 -28.74 -8.22 37.31
CA LYS A 88 -29.80 -9.22 37.44
C LYS A 88 -29.83 -10.11 36.19
N ASP A 89 -30.10 -11.39 36.41
CA ASP A 89 -30.33 -12.38 35.37
C ASP A 89 -31.83 -12.75 35.39
N PHE A 90 -32.54 -12.39 34.32
CA PHE A 90 -33.96 -12.70 34.12
C PHE A 90 -34.17 -13.88 33.17
N SER A 91 -33.09 -14.62 32.85
CA SER A 91 -33.15 -15.73 31.92
C SER A 91 -34.08 -16.83 32.43
N THR A 92 -34.92 -17.31 31.53
CA THR A 92 -35.80 -18.47 31.72
C THR A 92 -35.35 -19.60 30.79
N LYS A 93 -36.10 -20.70 30.75
CA LYS A 93 -35.83 -21.80 29.81
C LYS A 93 -35.89 -21.35 28.33
N ASN A 94 -36.68 -20.31 28.03
CA ASN A 94 -36.99 -19.89 26.65
C ASN A 94 -36.64 -18.43 26.35
N SER A 95 -36.20 -17.64 27.34
CA SER A 95 -35.76 -16.27 27.17
C SER A 95 -34.43 -16.06 27.88
N TYR A 96 -33.56 -15.25 27.30
CA TYR A 96 -32.27 -14.88 27.88
C TYR A 96 -32.22 -13.37 27.95
N GLU A 97 -32.43 -12.84 29.15
CA GLU A 97 -32.59 -11.42 29.43
C GLU A 97 -31.76 -11.04 30.64
N TYR A 98 -31.01 -9.95 30.51
CA TYR A 98 -30.05 -9.51 31.51
C TYR A 98 -30.23 -8.03 31.79
N LEU A 99 -30.15 -7.63 33.05
CA LEU A 99 -29.92 -6.24 33.44
C LEU A 99 -28.41 -6.03 33.57
N LEU A 100 -27.83 -5.30 32.62
CA LEU A 100 -26.38 -5.10 32.51
C LEU A 100 -26.01 -3.69 32.92
N ASP A 101 -24.94 -3.53 33.70
CA ASP A 101 -24.23 -2.26 33.85
C ASP A 101 -23.04 -2.23 32.90
N MET A 102 -23.07 -1.29 31.97
CA MET A 102 -22.10 -1.15 30.88
C MET A 102 -21.22 0.10 31.05
N ALA A 103 -21.09 0.63 32.28
CA ALA A 103 -20.29 1.84 32.55
C ALA A 103 -18.84 1.73 32.03
N ASN A 104 -18.22 0.56 32.21
CA ASN A 104 -16.84 0.28 31.80
C ASN A 104 -16.69 0.03 30.28
N MET A 105 -17.78 0.02 29.51
CA MET A 105 -17.75 -0.05 28.05
C MET A 105 -17.60 1.31 27.36
N ARG A 106 -17.53 2.39 28.15
CA ARG A 106 -17.27 3.74 27.64
C ARG A 106 -15.87 3.82 27.03
N LEU A 107 -15.79 4.44 25.85
CA LEU A 107 -14.54 4.72 25.15
C LEU A 107 -14.34 6.23 25.04
N ASP A 108 -13.18 6.72 25.48
CA ASP A 108 -12.70 8.09 25.27
C ASP A 108 -11.72 8.07 24.09
N THR A 109 -12.18 8.44 22.89
CA THR A 109 -11.36 8.40 21.66
C THR A 109 -10.18 9.37 21.68
N GLU A 110 -10.07 10.26 22.66
CA GLU A 110 -8.89 11.12 22.83
C GLU A 110 -7.79 10.45 23.67
N LYS A 111 -8.15 9.50 24.54
CA LYS A 111 -7.23 8.88 25.51
C LYS A 111 -7.00 7.40 25.28
N ASP A 112 -8.04 6.69 24.86
CA ASP A 112 -8.04 5.24 24.76
C ASP A 112 -7.46 4.78 23.42
N ASN A 113 -6.82 3.61 23.43
CA ASN A 113 -6.41 2.95 22.19
C ASN A 113 -7.63 2.22 21.59
N PHE A 114 -8.15 2.75 20.49
CA PHE A 114 -9.37 2.25 19.87
C PHE A 114 -9.13 1.83 18.41
N MET A 115 -10.09 1.08 17.89
CA MET A 115 -10.28 0.86 16.47
C MET A 115 -11.76 0.97 16.12
N PHE A 116 -12.11 0.93 14.83
CA PHE A 116 -13.49 0.86 14.42
C PHE A 116 -13.69 -0.13 13.27
N VAL A 117 -14.91 -0.67 13.23
CA VAL A 117 -15.47 -1.42 12.11
C VAL A 117 -16.81 -0.80 11.74
N TYR A 118 -17.29 -1.07 10.53
CA TYR A 118 -18.58 -0.59 10.08
C TYR A 118 -19.68 -1.64 10.35
N PRO A 119 -20.90 -1.25 10.76
CA PRO A 119 -21.99 -2.20 11.02
C PRO A 119 -22.30 -3.12 9.82
N GLU A 120 -22.22 -2.61 8.60
CA GLU A 120 -22.42 -3.40 7.39
C GLU A 120 -21.34 -4.46 7.18
N GLU A 121 -20.11 -4.22 7.65
CA GLU A 121 -19.03 -5.21 7.61
C GLU A 121 -19.37 -6.41 8.51
N VAL A 122 -19.82 -6.10 9.73
CA VAL A 122 -20.23 -7.10 10.72
C VAL A 122 -21.41 -7.91 10.19
N HIS A 123 -22.44 -7.22 9.69
CA HIS A 123 -23.62 -7.84 9.12
C HIS A 123 -23.25 -8.79 7.98
N LYS A 124 -22.49 -8.31 6.99
CA LYS A 124 -22.11 -9.07 5.80
C LYS A 124 -21.28 -10.31 6.11
N ILE A 125 -20.40 -10.25 7.12
CA ILE A 125 -19.65 -11.42 7.58
C ILE A 125 -20.57 -12.45 8.26
N LEU A 126 -21.50 -12.00 9.10
CA LEU A 126 -22.38 -12.90 9.85
C LEU A 126 -23.56 -13.46 9.04
N THR A 127 -23.88 -12.86 7.89
CA THR A 127 -24.92 -13.35 6.97
C THR A 127 -24.38 -14.06 5.74
N CYS A 128 -23.05 -14.20 5.58
CA CYS A 128 -22.47 -14.93 4.45
C CYS A 128 -22.81 -16.43 4.44
N ASN A 129 -22.56 -17.10 3.30
CA ASN A 129 -22.86 -18.52 3.11
C ASN A 129 -21.79 -19.43 3.75
N GLU A 130 -21.71 -19.40 5.07
CA GLU A 130 -20.80 -20.22 5.89
C GLU A 130 -21.53 -20.72 7.14
N ILE A 131 -20.96 -21.69 7.85
CA ILE A 131 -21.53 -22.11 9.14
C ILE A 131 -21.29 -21.04 10.21
N MET A 132 -22.27 -20.76 11.07
CA MET A 132 -22.22 -19.65 12.05
C MET A 132 -20.95 -19.65 12.93
N LYS A 133 -20.49 -20.82 13.38
CA LYS A 133 -19.23 -20.93 14.15
C LYS A 133 -18.03 -20.35 13.38
N LYS A 134 -17.95 -20.63 12.07
CA LYS A 134 -16.90 -20.12 11.19
C LYS A 134 -17.07 -18.62 10.93
N LYS A 135 -18.31 -18.14 10.78
CA LYS A 135 -18.60 -16.69 10.65
C LYS A 135 -18.11 -15.90 11.86
N ILE A 136 -18.40 -16.39 13.07
CA ILE A 136 -17.95 -15.75 14.33
C ILE A 136 -16.43 -15.73 14.43
N SER A 137 -15.75 -16.84 14.13
CA SER A 137 -14.29 -16.89 14.07
C SER A 137 -13.72 -15.92 13.02
N MET A 138 -14.32 -15.90 11.83
CA MET A 138 -13.90 -15.05 10.72
C MET A 138 -14.09 -13.56 11.04
N LEU A 139 -15.15 -13.20 11.74
CA LEU A 139 -15.37 -11.83 12.21
C LEU A 139 -14.28 -11.37 13.18
N ARG A 140 -13.90 -12.23 14.15
CA ARG A 140 -12.75 -11.95 15.04
C ARG A 140 -11.47 -11.74 14.23
N TYR A 141 -11.21 -12.58 13.24
CA TYR A 141 -10.05 -12.45 12.36
C TYR A 141 -10.08 -11.12 11.57
N PHE A 142 -11.24 -10.76 11.02
CA PHE A 142 -11.42 -9.50 10.31
C PHE A 142 -11.12 -8.29 11.22
N VAL A 143 -11.68 -8.26 12.43
CA VAL A 143 -11.40 -7.21 13.43
C VAL A 143 -9.90 -7.11 13.72
N ALA A 144 -9.24 -8.25 13.93
CA ALA A 144 -7.80 -8.29 14.16
C ALA A 144 -7.00 -7.74 12.97
N LEU A 145 -7.37 -8.08 11.73
CA LEU A 145 -6.73 -7.55 10.52
C LEU A 145 -6.89 -6.03 10.40
N ILE A 146 -8.11 -5.50 10.56
CA ILE A 146 -8.35 -4.05 10.50
C ILE A 146 -7.56 -3.33 11.60
N SER A 147 -7.41 -3.95 12.77
CA SER A 147 -6.63 -3.39 13.87
C SER A 147 -5.15 -3.16 13.52
N THR A 148 -4.59 -3.85 12.52
CA THR A 148 -3.19 -3.71 12.10
C THR A 148 -2.98 -2.63 11.04
N PHE A 149 -4.01 -1.88 10.68
CA PHE A 149 -3.90 -0.79 9.72
C PHE A 149 -3.02 0.32 10.30
N ASN A 150 -2.18 0.93 9.46
CA ASN A 150 -1.14 1.83 9.93
C ASN A 150 -1.67 3.25 10.12
N TRP A 151 -1.76 3.68 11.38
CA TRP A 151 -2.19 5.02 11.77
C TRP A 151 -1.04 6.00 12.02
N SER A 152 0.20 5.67 11.65
CA SER A 152 1.33 6.57 11.83
C SER A 152 1.17 7.88 11.06
N LYS A 153 1.75 8.97 11.58
CA LYS A 153 1.78 10.26 10.87
C LYS A 153 2.53 10.18 9.54
N SER A 154 3.51 9.28 9.41
CA SER A 154 4.23 9.10 8.15
C SER A 154 3.28 8.69 7.01
N MET A 155 2.30 7.81 7.28
CA MET A 155 1.31 7.39 6.28
C MET A 155 0.36 8.50 5.85
N ARG A 156 0.28 9.61 6.60
CA ARG A 156 -0.50 10.79 6.20
C ARG A 156 0.18 11.58 5.09
N TYR A 157 1.51 11.60 5.08
CA TYR A 157 2.33 12.39 4.15
C TYR A 157 2.90 11.55 3.00
N CYS A 158 2.73 10.22 3.05
CA CYS A 158 3.00 9.33 1.94
C CYS A 158 1.74 9.22 1.05
N MET A 159 1.83 9.64 -0.21
CA MET A 159 0.76 9.51 -1.22
C MET A 159 -0.57 10.16 -0.78
N GLU A 160 -1.68 9.83 -1.44
CA GLU A 160 -3.04 10.26 -1.07
C GLU A 160 -3.47 9.73 0.31
N ASN A 161 -2.94 10.32 1.39
CA ASN A 161 -3.26 10.05 2.80
C ASN A 161 -3.68 8.59 3.08
N LEU A 162 -2.68 7.71 3.22
CA LEU A 162 -2.84 6.28 3.44
C LEU A 162 -3.08 5.92 4.92
N GLN A 163 -3.16 6.92 5.80
CA GLN A 163 -3.33 6.72 7.24
C GLN A 163 -4.60 5.93 7.54
N GLY A 164 -4.45 4.78 8.19
CA GLY A 164 -5.56 3.93 8.59
C GLY A 164 -6.23 3.16 7.45
N LYS A 165 -5.62 3.07 6.27
CA LYS A 165 -6.16 2.34 5.10
C LYS A 165 -5.44 1.03 4.78
N ILE A 166 -4.14 0.96 5.06
CA ILE A 166 -3.28 -0.15 4.66
C ILE A 166 -2.59 -0.84 5.83
N SER A 167 -2.29 -2.12 5.69
CA SER A 167 -1.43 -2.89 6.59
C SER A 167 -0.44 -3.73 5.80
N THR A 168 0.81 -3.81 6.29
CA THR A 168 1.88 -4.64 5.73
C THR A 168 2.35 -5.70 6.74
N MET A 169 1.54 -5.97 7.77
CA MET A 169 1.87 -6.95 8.79
C MET A 169 1.83 -8.38 8.24
N SER A 170 2.67 -9.27 8.79
CA SER A 170 2.66 -10.68 8.38
C SER A 170 1.35 -11.36 8.80
N ILE A 171 0.95 -12.39 8.05
CA ILE A 171 -0.22 -13.21 8.41
C ILE A 171 -0.05 -13.87 9.78
N GLU A 172 1.19 -14.17 10.17
CA GLU A 172 1.54 -14.65 11.50
C GLU A 172 1.17 -13.63 12.57
N TYR A 173 1.61 -12.37 12.43
CA TYR A 173 1.28 -11.32 13.39
C TYR A 173 -0.24 -11.10 13.48
N ILE A 174 -0.92 -11.02 12.34
CA ILE A 174 -2.39 -10.86 12.30
C ILE A 174 -3.08 -12.05 12.98
N SER A 175 -2.59 -13.28 12.77
CA SER A 175 -3.14 -14.48 13.43
C SER A 175 -2.98 -14.43 14.95
N THR A 176 -1.85 -13.90 15.45
CA THR A 176 -1.65 -13.66 16.89
C THR A 176 -2.61 -12.61 17.42
N GLN A 177 -2.82 -11.50 16.69
CA GLN A 177 -3.83 -10.50 17.05
C GLN A 177 -5.25 -11.07 17.03
N ALA A 178 -5.51 -12.07 16.19
CA ALA A 178 -6.77 -12.79 16.16
C ALA A 178 -6.86 -13.90 17.23
N GLY A 179 -5.84 -14.11 18.08
CA GLY A 179 -5.80 -15.25 19.01
C GLY A 179 -5.93 -16.61 18.32
N MET A 180 -5.48 -16.72 17.06
CA MET A 180 -5.58 -17.93 16.23
C MET A 180 -4.22 -18.59 16.07
N MET A 181 -4.16 -19.91 16.27
CA MET A 181 -2.92 -20.68 16.11
C MET A 181 -2.65 -21.11 14.66
N SER A 182 -3.69 -21.11 13.80
CA SER A 182 -3.61 -21.67 12.44
C SER A 182 -3.53 -20.58 11.38
N GLN A 183 -2.33 -20.38 10.82
CA GLN A 183 -2.13 -19.50 9.66
C GLN A 183 -2.93 -19.96 8.44
N ARG A 184 -3.06 -21.28 8.21
CA ARG A 184 -3.89 -21.84 7.13
C ARG A 184 -5.35 -21.40 7.23
N THR A 185 -5.88 -21.34 8.46
CA THR A 185 -7.24 -20.86 8.69
C THR A 185 -7.38 -19.38 8.34
N CYS A 186 -6.38 -18.56 8.70
CA CYS A 186 -6.35 -17.13 8.38
C CYS A 186 -6.25 -16.89 6.86
N ILE A 187 -5.45 -17.68 6.15
CA ILE A 187 -5.36 -17.63 4.68
C ILE A 187 -6.72 -17.94 4.05
N ARG A 188 -7.41 -18.98 4.51
CA ARG A 188 -8.77 -19.32 4.03
C ARG A 188 -9.78 -18.20 4.33
N TYR A 189 -9.66 -17.53 5.48
CA TYR A 189 -10.49 -16.36 5.76
C TYR A 189 -10.17 -15.19 4.85
N ASN A 190 -8.90 -14.95 4.50
CA ASN A 190 -8.56 -13.93 3.51
C ASN A 190 -9.21 -14.22 2.15
N GLU A 191 -9.23 -15.47 1.71
CA GLU A 191 -9.88 -15.87 0.45
C GLU A 191 -11.38 -15.53 0.49
N ILE A 192 -12.09 -16.00 1.51
CA ILE A 192 -13.54 -15.75 1.68
C ILE A 192 -13.83 -14.24 1.80
N LEU A 193 -13.06 -13.51 2.61
CA LEU A 193 -13.25 -12.07 2.80
C LEU A 193 -12.93 -11.28 1.51
N SER A 194 -11.98 -11.74 0.69
CA SER A 194 -11.67 -11.13 -0.61
C SER A 194 -12.79 -11.39 -1.63
N GLU A 195 -13.32 -12.62 -1.68
CA GLU A 195 -14.48 -12.97 -2.51
C GLU A 195 -15.72 -12.16 -2.14
N LEU A 196 -15.94 -11.95 -0.84
CA LEU A 196 -17.00 -11.08 -0.34
C LEU A 196 -16.73 -9.59 -0.58
N LYS A 197 -15.58 -9.20 -1.15
CA LYS A 197 -15.16 -7.78 -1.31
C LYS A 197 -15.18 -7.02 0.02
N MET A 198 -14.73 -7.66 1.09
CA MET A 198 -14.55 -7.05 2.42
C MET A 198 -13.14 -6.48 2.54
N ILE A 199 -12.16 -7.25 2.11
CA ILE A 199 -10.75 -6.88 2.11
C ILE A 199 -10.17 -7.02 0.71
N TYR A 200 -9.04 -6.37 0.51
CA TYR A 200 -8.17 -6.62 -0.63
C TYR A 200 -6.80 -7.06 -0.10
N VAL A 201 -6.19 -8.05 -0.77
CA VAL A 201 -4.86 -8.57 -0.43
C VAL A 201 -3.98 -8.50 -1.67
N TYR A 202 -3.07 -7.54 -1.69
CA TYR A 202 -2.01 -7.51 -2.69
C TYR A 202 -0.92 -8.51 -2.30
N LYS A 203 -0.73 -9.54 -3.12
CA LYS A 203 0.31 -10.55 -2.94
C LYS A 203 1.53 -10.16 -3.77
N SER A 204 2.56 -9.63 -3.10
CA SER A 204 3.82 -9.35 -3.76
C SER A 204 4.55 -10.66 -4.09
N ASN A 205 5.01 -10.79 -5.34
CA ASN A 205 5.85 -11.90 -5.78
C ASN A 205 7.34 -11.55 -5.76
N ASP A 206 7.70 -10.30 -5.46
CA ASP A 206 9.08 -9.85 -5.40
C ASP A 206 9.70 -10.07 -4.01
N LYS A 207 11.03 -9.91 -3.94
CA LYS A 207 11.83 -10.08 -2.74
C LYS A 207 12.61 -8.80 -2.47
N GLU A 208 12.63 -8.39 -1.21
CA GLU A 208 13.49 -7.31 -0.74
C GLU A 208 14.79 -7.88 -0.18
N ARG A 209 15.87 -7.10 -0.30
CA ARG A 209 17.16 -7.44 0.30
C ARG A 209 17.22 -6.89 1.73
N VAL A 210 17.33 -7.80 2.70
CA VAL A 210 17.45 -7.46 4.12
C VAL A 210 18.80 -7.99 4.62
N GLY A 211 19.79 -7.10 4.65
CA GLY A 211 21.20 -7.47 4.84
C GLY A 211 21.68 -8.35 3.68
N ASP A 212 22.25 -9.52 4.00
CA ASP A 212 22.75 -10.46 3.00
C ASP A 212 21.70 -11.46 2.48
N LYS A 213 20.44 -11.35 2.95
CA LYS A 213 19.39 -12.32 2.60
C LYS A 213 18.27 -11.65 1.82
N LEU A 214 17.77 -12.36 0.81
CA LEU A 214 16.51 -12.02 0.14
C LEU A 214 15.34 -12.55 0.97
N LYS A 215 14.38 -11.68 1.28
CA LYS A 215 13.14 -12.02 1.95
C LYS A 215 11.96 -11.68 1.06
N GLN A 216 10.91 -12.51 1.10
CA GLN A 216 9.68 -12.21 0.40
C GLN A 216 9.09 -10.90 0.92
N ILE A 217 8.74 -9.99 0.01
CA ILE A 217 8.00 -8.78 0.39
C ILE A 217 6.66 -9.24 0.97
N LYS A 218 6.31 -8.66 2.11
CA LYS A 218 5.06 -9.00 2.81
C LYS A 218 3.86 -8.56 1.98
N ASN A 219 2.76 -9.31 2.08
CA ASN A 219 1.49 -8.90 1.50
C ASN A 219 1.05 -7.53 2.06
N CYS A 220 0.38 -6.76 1.21
CA CYS A 220 -0.33 -5.55 1.62
C CYS A 220 -1.83 -5.86 1.73
N TYR A 221 -2.46 -5.37 2.79
CA TYR A 221 -3.87 -5.58 3.09
C TYR A 221 -4.57 -4.23 3.18
N SER A 222 -5.79 -4.15 2.66
CA SER A 222 -6.67 -3.01 2.85
C SER A 222 -8.13 -3.46 2.93
N ARG A 223 -9.03 -2.52 3.25
CA ARG A 223 -10.45 -2.72 2.93
C ARG A 223 -10.59 -2.73 1.41
N TYR A 224 -11.59 -3.45 0.90
CA TYR A 224 -11.81 -3.48 -0.55
C TYR A 224 -12.08 -2.09 -1.15
N ALA A 225 -12.70 -1.19 -0.38
CA ALA A 225 -12.91 0.20 -0.78
C ALA A 225 -11.60 0.99 -1.00
N ASP A 226 -10.51 0.58 -0.35
CA ASP A 226 -9.17 1.18 -0.44
C ASP A 226 -8.23 0.32 -1.31
N LYS A 227 -8.77 -0.42 -2.29
CA LYS A 227 -8.01 -1.31 -3.17
C LYS A 227 -6.95 -0.56 -3.96
N ASP A 228 -7.33 0.53 -4.62
CA ASP A 228 -6.43 1.26 -5.53
C ASP A 228 -5.24 1.86 -4.77
N ALA A 229 -5.51 2.45 -3.60
CA ALA A 229 -4.48 2.92 -2.66
C ALA A 229 -3.54 1.80 -2.18
N CYS A 230 -4.06 0.58 -2.01
CA CYS A 230 -3.25 -0.58 -1.63
C CYS A 230 -2.33 -1.03 -2.77
N GLU A 231 -2.85 -1.06 -4.00
CA GLU A 231 -2.10 -1.43 -5.21
C GLU A 231 -1.01 -0.39 -5.52
N GLU A 232 -1.33 0.90 -5.45
CA GLU A 232 -0.36 1.98 -5.63
C GLU A 232 0.77 1.88 -4.60
N TYR A 233 0.43 1.75 -3.32
CA TYR A 233 1.43 1.61 -2.26
C TYR A 233 2.33 0.38 -2.47
N ALA A 234 1.72 -0.76 -2.79
CA ALA A 234 2.46 -2.01 -2.96
C ALA A 234 3.36 -1.99 -4.20
N SER A 235 2.86 -1.46 -5.33
CA SER A 235 3.64 -1.31 -6.56
C SER A 235 4.83 -0.36 -6.35
N ASN A 236 4.62 0.77 -5.68
CA ASN A 236 5.72 1.69 -5.36
C ASN A 236 6.76 1.06 -4.42
N TYR A 237 6.32 0.27 -3.43
CA TYR A 237 7.24 -0.47 -2.57
C TYR A 237 8.07 -1.51 -3.37
N GLU A 238 7.44 -2.26 -4.28
CA GLU A 238 8.13 -3.17 -5.19
C GLU A 238 9.11 -2.42 -6.10
N ASN A 239 8.74 -1.26 -6.64
CA ASN A 239 9.64 -0.45 -7.47
C ASN A 239 10.87 0.06 -6.71
N TRP A 240 10.73 0.36 -5.42
CA TRP A 240 11.83 0.88 -4.59
C TRP A 240 12.73 -0.22 -4.01
N TYR A 241 12.15 -1.35 -3.60
CA TYR A 241 12.85 -2.36 -2.81
C TYR A 241 12.83 -3.76 -3.42
N GLY A 242 11.99 -3.99 -4.43
CA GLY A 242 11.87 -5.26 -5.13
C GLY A 242 13.09 -5.57 -5.96
N SER A 243 13.73 -6.71 -5.69
CA SER A 243 14.97 -7.11 -6.35
C SER A 243 14.78 -7.31 -7.85
N GLN A 244 13.64 -7.88 -8.27
CA GLN A 244 13.34 -8.02 -9.69
C GLN A 244 13.12 -6.67 -10.35
N HIS A 245 12.36 -5.79 -9.71
CA HIS A 245 12.11 -4.43 -10.23
C HIS A 245 13.40 -3.61 -10.32
N ILE A 246 14.28 -3.71 -9.32
CA ILE A 246 15.60 -3.07 -9.35
C ILE A 246 16.45 -3.60 -10.51
N ILE A 247 16.48 -4.92 -10.74
CA ILE A 247 17.23 -5.51 -11.87
C ILE A 247 16.68 -5.01 -13.20
N VAL A 248 15.36 -5.07 -13.41
CA VAL A 248 14.72 -4.63 -14.65
C VAL A 248 14.97 -3.14 -14.89
N ARG A 249 14.83 -2.29 -13.86
CA ARG A 249 15.14 -0.86 -13.95
C ARG A 249 16.61 -0.64 -14.30
N THR A 250 17.53 -1.36 -13.67
CA THR A 250 18.97 -1.23 -13.93
C THR A 250 19.32 -1.68 -15.35
N GLN A 251 18.69 -2.75 -15.86
CA GLN A 251 18.86 -3.22 -17.23
C GLN A 251 18.31 -2.22 -18.24
N LYS A 252 17.09 -1.70 -18.04
CA LYS A 252 16.51 -0.66 -18.90
C LYS A 252 17.39 0.59 -18.95
N ASN A 253 17.86 1.06 -17.79
CA ASN A 253 18.77 2.21 -17.71
C ASN A 253 20.10 1.92 -18.42
N LYS A 254 20.63 0.70 -18.31
CA LYS A 254 21.87 0.31 -19.01
C LYS A 254 21.67 0.26 -20.53
N GLU A 255 20.62 -0.39 -21.03
CA GLU A 255 20.33 -0.48 -22.47
C GLU A 255 20.12 0.92 -23.08
N GLN A 256 19.40 1.79 -22.37
CA GLN A 256 19.21 3.17 -22.78
C GLN A 256 20.52 3.96 -22.77
N ALA A 257 21.34 3.83 -21.72
CA ALA A 257 22.65 4.49 -21.63
C ALA A 257 23.63 4.00 -22.72
N ASP A 258 23.69 2.70 -22.99
CA ASP A 258 24.55 2.11 -24.02
C ASP A 258 24.10 2.55 -25.42
N ASN A 259 22.77 2.62 -25.67
CA ASN A 259 22.24 3.15 -26.91
C ASN A 259 22.54 4.65 -27.08
N ASN A 260 22.40 5.44 -26.02
CA ASN A 260 22.73 6.87 -26.04
C ASN A 260 24.22 7.11 -26.31
N ARG A 261 25.11 6.32 -25.69
CA ARG A 261 26.57 6.36 -25.96
C ARG A 261 26.88 6.00 -27.41
N ARG A 262 26.22 4.98 -27.96
CA ARG A 262 26.35 4.60 -29.37
C ARG A 262 25.92 5.75 -30.30
N LEU A 263 24.76 6.35 -30.07
CA LEU A 263 24.26 7.46 -30.89
C LEU A 263 25.19 8.69 -30.82
N ALA A 264 25.71 9.02 -29.65
CA ALA A 264 26.69 10.09 -29.47
C ALA A 264 28.01 9.81 -30.21
N GLN A 265 28.51 8.57 -30.20
CA GLN A 265 29.70 8.18 -30.96
C GLN A 265 29.47 8.27 -32.47
N ILE A 266 28.29 7.88 -32.95
CA ILE A 266 27.94 8.01 -34.38
C ILE A 266 27.85 9.49 -34.76
N TYR A 267 27.24 10.34 -33.93
CA TYR A 267 27.24 11.79 -34.16
C TYR A 267 28.66 12.35 -34.32
N ASN A 268 29.60 11.97 -33.45
CA ASN A 268 30.98 12.42 -33.58
C ASN A 268 31.62 11.95 -34.90
N ARG A 269 31.34 10.71 -35.32
CA ARG A 269 31.82 10.18 -36.61
C ARG A 269 31.24 10.92 -37.80
N ILE A 270 29.97 11.35 -37.71
CA ILE A 270 29.35 12.20 -38.73
C ILE A 270 30.06 13.57 -38.76
N CYS A 271 30.35 14.16 -37.60
CA CYS A 271 31.10 15.43 -37.52
C CYS A 271 32.51 15.32 -38.13
N ASP A 272 33.17 14.17 -37.97
CA ASP A 272 34.49 13.88 -38.56
C ASP A 272 34.43 13.60 -40.08
N GLY A 273 33.26 13.72 -40.71
CA GLY A 273 33.06 13.53 -42.15
C GLY A 273 32.83 12.09 -42.59
N TYR A 274 32.54 11.17 -41.66
CA TYR A 274 32.23 9.76 -41.96
C TYR A 274 30.72 9.48 -42.03
N GLY A 275 29.91 10.48 -42.39
CA GLY A 275 28.45 10.37 -42.48
C GLY A 275 27.97 9.29 -43.44
N ASP A 276 28.61 9.18 -44.61
CA ASP A 276 28.26 8.22 -45.67
C ASP A 276 28.45 6.74 -45.30
N ALA A 277 29.08 6.47 -44.14
CA ALA A 277 29.28 5.11 -43.64
C ALA A 277 28.05 4.51 -42.94
N TYR A 278 26.97 5.30 -42.77
CA TYR A 278 25.77 4.92 -42.04
C TYR A 278 24.53 4.98 -42.94
N ASP A 279 23.56 4.11 -42.69
CA ASP A 279 22.28 4.11 -43.40
C ASP A 279 21.36 5.28 -42.95
N GLU A 280 20.37 5.62 -43.79
CA GLU A 280 19.43 6.73 -43.53
C GLU A 280 18.67 6.58 -42.21
N GLU A 281 18.30 5.36 -41.82
CA GLU A 281 17.56 5.09 -40.58
C GLU A 281 18.43 5.39 -39.35
N THR A 282 19.69 4.99 -39.39
CA THR A 282 20.67 5.30 -38.35
C THR A 282 20.89 6.81 -38.24
N ILE A 283 21.04 7.52 -39.37
CA ILE A 283 21.23 8.98 -39.38
C ILE A 283 20.02 9.70 -38.79
N ARG A 284 18.79 9.29 -39.15
CA ARG A 284 17.54 9.83 -38.55
C ARG A 284 17.49 9.62 -37.04
N LYS A 285 17.88 8.44 -36.54
CA LYS A 285 17.93 8.16 -35.10
C LYS A 285 18.92 9.05 -34.36
N VAL A 286 20.08 9.30 -34.96
CA VAL A 286 21.11 10.17 -34.38
C VAL A 286 20.65 11.63 -34.37
N GLN A 287 20.06 12.14 -35.47
CA GLN A 287 19.48 13.48 -35.52
C GLN A 287 18.43 13.67 -34.44
N LYS A 288 17.47 12.73 -34.33
CA LYS A 288 16.41 12.78 -33.31
C LYS A 288 16.97 12.78 -31.89
N TYR A 289 17.99 11.96 -31.62
CA TYR A 289 18.69 11.94 -30.34
C TYR A 289 19.31 13.30 -30.01
N ILE A 290 19.99 13.93 -30.97
CA ILE A 290 20.66 15.23 -30.79
C ILE A 290 19.65 16.36 -30.56
N VAL A 291 18.60 16.44 -31.40
CA VAL A 291 17.54 17.46 -31.30
C VAL A 291 16.84 17.37 -29.93
N ASN A 292 16.45 16.18 -29.50
CA ASN A 292 15.82 16.01 -28.20
C ASN A 292 16.77 16.36 -27.05
N LYS A 293 18.04 15.95 -27.13
CA LYS A 293 19.05 16.28 -26.12
C LYS A 293 19.26 17.79 -26.00
N ASN A 294 19.42 18.49 -27.12
CA ASN A 294 19.56 19.95 -27.15
C ASN A 294 18.32 20.64 -26.59
N LYS A 295 17.13 20.17 -26.95
CA LYS A 295 15.87 20.70 -26.40
C LYS A 295 15.81 20.59 -24.87
N THR A 296 16.09 19.41 -24.32
CA THR A 296 16.11 19.20 -22.85
C THR A 296 17.15 20.07 -22.16
N LEU A 297 18.35 20.21 -22.74
CA LEU A 297 19.38 21.11 -22.21
C LEU A 297 18.91 22.57 -22.22
N GLN A 298 18.28 23.01 -23.31
CA GLN A 298 17.81 24.39 -23.46
C GLN A 298 16.67 24.71 -22.48
N GLU A 299 15.71 23.80 -22.29
CA GLU A 299 14.63 23.97 -21.31
C GLU A 299 15.18 24.16 -19.88
N GLU A 300 16.22 23.42 -19.50
CA GLU A 300 16.87 23.53 -18.19
C GLU A 300 17.69 24.82 -18.04
N ILE A 301 18.42 25.22 -19.10
CA ILE A 301 19.17 26.49 -19.17
C ILE A 301 18.20 27.67 -19.03
N ASP A 302 17.10 27.67 -19.79
CA ASP A 302 16.08 28.71 -19.77
C ASP A 302 15.40 28.78 -18.40
N SER A 303 15.07 27.63 -17.81
CA SER A 303 14.53 27.52 -16.44
C SER A 303 15.45 28.14 -15.40
N LYS A 304 16.77 27.93 -15.51
CA LYS A 304 17.78 28.52 -14.63
C LYS A 304 17.92 30.02 -14.84
N HIS A 305 17.90 30.50 -16.08
CA HIS A 305 17.96 31.92 -16.40
C HIS A 305 16.69 32.69 -16.00
N ALA A 306 15.54 32.02 -15.95
CA ALA A 306 14.28 32.62 -15.49
C ALA A 306 14.24 32.85 -13.96
N GLN A 307 15.20 32.33 -13.20
CA GLN A 307 15.25 32.51 -11.74
C GLN A 307 15.69 33.94 -11.40
N GLU A 308 15.02 34.57 -10.43
CA GLU A 308 15.28 35.94 -9.98
C GLU A 308 16.70 36.12 -9.42
N TYR A 309 17.31 35.03 -8.94
CA TYR A 309 18.66 35.01 -8.40
C TYR A 309 19.40 33.76 -8.83
N MET A 310 20.62 33.92 -9.37
CA MET A 310 21.46 32.84 -9.88
C MET A 310 22.79 32.83 -9.12
N THR A 311 23.10 31.73 -8.42
CA THR A 311 24.35 31.59 -7.66
C THR A 311 25.56 31.34 -8.57
N ASP A 312 26.79 31.53 -8.05
CA ASP A 312 28.01 31.15 -8.79
C ASP A 312 28.13 29.64 -9.06
N SER A 313 27.42 28.80 -8.29
CA SER A 313 27.25 27.38 -8.60
C SER A 313 26.28 27.15 -9.76
N ASP A 314 25.16 27.89 -9.80
CA ASP A 314 24.19 27.81 -10.91
C ASP A 314 24.81 28.30 -12.22
N ARG A 315 25.63 29.35 -12.19
CA ARG A 315 26.37 29.84 -13.38
C ARG A 315 27.29 28.77 -13.96
N ARG A 316 28.11 28.14 -13.10
CA ARG A 316 29.00 27.05 -13.52
C ARG A 316 28.24 25.82 -14.01
N TRP A 317 27.05 25.58 -13.47
CA TRP A 317 26.16 24.53 -13.92
C TRP A 317 25.61 24.81 -15.33
N VAL A 318 25.12 26.03 -15.57
CA VAL A 318 24.63 26.47 -16.88
C VAL A 318 25.73 26.43 -17.93
N GLU A 319 26.93 26.95 -17.63
CA GLU A 319 28.10 26.86 -18.53
C GLU A 319 28.43 25.41 -18.92
N LYS A 320 28.28 24.47 -17.98
CA LYS A 320 28.46 23.04 -18.25
C LYS A 320 27.38 22.52 -19.20
N LEU A 321 26.12 22.89 -19.02
CA LEU A 321 25.03 22.49 -19.92
C LEU A 321 25.20 23.08 -21.32
N GLU A 322 25.56 24.35 -21.44
CA GLU A 322 25.84 25.03 -22.72
C GLU A 322 26.95 24.32 -23.50
N SER A 323 28.02 23.89 -22.81
CA SER A 323 29.13 23.16 -23.44
C SER A 323 28.74 21.79 -24.03
N GLN A 324 27.58 21.26 -23.63
CA GLN A 324 27.07 19.97 -24.09
C GLN A 324 26.08 20.07 -25.24
N ILE A 325 25.62 21.26 -25.60
CA ILE A 325 24.80 21.51 -26.79
C ILE A 325 25.60 21.10 -28.03
N LYS A 326 24.94 20.37 -28.94
CA LYS A 326 25.54 19.82 -30.15
C LYS A 326 25.07 20.57 -31.39
N ASP A 327 25.90 20.57 -32.42
CA ASP A 327 25.63 21.27 -33.66
C ASP A 327 24.67 20.45 -34.54
N GLU A 328 23.46 20.96 -34.71
CA GLU A 328 22.43 20.34 -35.56
C GLU A 328 22.66 20.59 -37.05
N SER A 329 23.44 21.62 -37.43
CA SER A 329 23.68 21.97 -38.84
C SER A 329 24.46 20.88 -39.58
N VAL A 330 25.17 20.02 -38.85
CA VAL A 330 25.86 18.83 -39.38
C VAL A 330 24.90 17.90 -40.13
N PHE A 331 23.60 17.92 -39.84
CA PHE A 331 22.62 17.09 -40.55
C PHE A 331 22.11 17.71 -41.87
N GLU A 332 22.40 18.99 -42.15
CA GLU A 332 21.97 19.66 -43.39
C GLU A 332 22.58 19.05 -44.66
N GLN A 333 23.69 18.31 -44.51
CA GLN A 333 24.35 17.57 -45.59
C GLN A 333 23.54 16.38 -46.10
N PHE A 334 22.50 15.94 -45.38
CA PHE A 334 21.66 14.80 -45.75
C PHE A 334 20.31 15.26 -46.31
N ASP A 335 20.18 15.24 -47.63
CA ASP A 335 18.98 15.73 -48.33
C ASP A 335 17.70 14.97 -47.95
N PHE A 336 17.80 13.67 -47.62
CA PHE A 336 16.66 12.84 -47.22
C PHE A 336 16.02 13.26 -45.89
N LEU A 337 16.68 14.10 -45.08
CA LEU A 337 16.13 14.61 -43.82
C LEU A 337 15.21 15.84 -44.01
N LYS A 338 15.13 16.41 -45.22
CA LYS A 338 14.36 17.63 -45.50
C LYS A 338 12.85 17.41 -45.71
N ASP A 339 12.42 16.17 -45.91
CA ASP A 339 11.07 15.83 -46.39
C ASP A 339 10.20 15.01 -45.40
N ASP A 340 10.61 14.82 -44.14
CA ASP A 340 9.93 13.88 -43.23
C ASP A 340 9.46 14.53 -41.92
N ASP A 341 8.15 14.79 -41.82
CA ASP A 341 7.45 15.26 -40.61
C ASP A 341 7.08 14.12 -39.64
N ASN A 342 7.44 12.86 -39.94
CA ASN A 342 7.03 11.71 -39.14
C ASN A 342 8.01 11.42 -37.99
N TRP A 343 7.98 12.27 -36.96
CA TRP A 343 8.96 12.25 -35.86
C TRP A 343 8.77 11.14 -34.81
N GLY A 344 7.70 10.33 -34.86
CA GLY A 344 7.42 9.30 -33.85
C GLY A 344 7.42 9.82 -32.40
N GLU A 345 7.48 8.92 -31.40
CA GLU A 345 7.43 9.33 -29.98
C GLU A 345 8.75 9.96 -29.51
N PRO A 346 8.72 11.02 -28.67
CA PRO A 346 9.93 11.64 -28.10
C PRO A 346 10.77 10.64 -27.30
N ILE A 347 12.10 10.70 -27.44
CA ILE A 347 13.03 10.03 -26.53
C ILE A 347 13.12 10.88 -25.26
N ASP A 348 12.77 10.28 -24.12
CA ASP A 348 12.80 10.89 -22.79
C ASP A 348 14.22 10.79 -22.18
N PHE A 349 14.72 11.89 -21.61
CA PHE A 349 16.05 12.00 -20.99
C PHE A 349 15.93 12.70 -19.65
N SER A 350 16.67 12.24 -18.63
CA SER A 350 16.97 13.06 -17.47
C SER A 350 18.24 13.89 -17.68
N VAL A 351 18.32 15.08 -17.08
CA VAL A 351 19.50 15.96 -17.15
C VAL A 351 20.73 15.29 -16.54
N GLU A 352 20.54 14.47 -15.52
CA GLU A 352 21.59 13.66 -14.88
C GLU A 352 22.19 12.64 -15.87
N GLU A 353 21.36 11.96 -16.66
CA GLU A 353 21.84 11.02 -17.69
C GLU A 353 22.66 11.71 -18.79
N ILE A 354 22.33 12.96 -19.10
CA ILE A 354 23.06 13.77 -20.09
C ILE A 354 24.46 14.14 -19.56
N LEU A 355 24.56 14.47 -18.28
CA LEU A 355 25.79 14.93 -17.64
C LEU A 355 26.81 13.83 -17.34
N ASP A 356 26.36 12.57 -17.22
CA ASP A 356 27.21 11.38 -17.05
C ASP A 356 27.80 10.86 -18.39
N MET A 357 27.52 11.53 -19.51
CA MET A 357 28.10 11.19 -20.80
C MET A 357 29.47 11.86 -20.97
N PRO A 358 30.48 11.15 -21.50
CA PRO A 358 31.83 11.70 -21.67
C PRO A 358 31.81 12.95 -22.56
N ILE A 359 32.39 14.04 -22.05
CA ILE A 359 32.59 15.31 -22.77
C ILE A 359 33.81 15.15 -23.70
N MET A 360 33.78 15.78 -24.88
CA MET A 360 34.87 15.69 -25.85
C MET A 360 36.21 16.05 -25.21
N GLY A 361 37.16 15.11 -25.21
CA GLY A 361 38.53 15.30 -24.72
C GLY A 361 39.03 14.22 -23.74
N GLU A 362 38.15 13.46 -23.08
CA GLU A 362 38.57 12.34 -22.22
C GLU A 362 38.71 11.04 -23.02
N GLY A 363 39.68 11.03 -23.93
CA GLY A 363 40.28 9.81 -24.45
C GLY A 363 41.49 9.46 -23.61
N SER A 364 41.32 8.83 -22.45
CA SER A 364 42.41 8.15 -21.77
C SER A 364 42.21 6.64 -21.86
N ASN A 365 43.01 6.04 -22.73
CA ASN A 365 43.34 4.62 -22.77
C ASN A 365 43.52 4.04 -21.37
N GLU A 366 42.62 3.15 -20.95
CA GLU A 366 43.00 2.04 -20.08
C GLU A 366 42.57 0.74 -20.79
N PRO A 367 43.50 -0.18 -21.07
CA PRO A 367 43.15 -1.48 -21.59
C PRO A 367 42.42 -2.28 -20.52
N ASP A 368 41.28 -2.87 -20.89
CA ASP A 368 40.55 -3.85 -20.12
C ASP A 368 41.50 -4.94 -19.58
N LYS A 369 41.85 -4.86 -18.29
CA LYS A 369 42.40 -5.98 -17.54
C LYS A 369 41.24 -6.81 -16.98
N TYR A 370 40.62 -7.60 -17.85
CA TYR A 370 40.00 -8.85 -17.40
C TYR A 370 41.03 -9.96 -17.61
N GLU A 371 41.99 -10.04 -16.69
CA GLU A 371 42.79 -11.25 -16.53
C GLU A 371 41.95 -12.31 -15.83
N LEU A 372 41.80 -13.42 -16.56
CA LEU A 372 41.38 -14.72 -16.10
C LEU A 372 42.07 -15.10 -14.78
N CYS A 373 41.29 -15.59 -13.82
CA CYS A 373 41.77 -16.63 -12.92
C CYS A 373 40.63 -17.58 -12.61
N GLY A 374 40.62 -18.69 -13.35
CA GLY A 374 40.04 -19.94 -12.86
C GLY A 374 41.02 -20.62 -11.90
N THR A 375 40.42 -21.43 -11.01
CA THR A 375 40.97 -22.64 -10.36
C THR A 375 42.31 -22.53 -9.62
N GLU A 376 42.26 -22.63 -8.29
CA GLU A 376 42.48 -23.88 -7.53
C GLU A 376 41.62 -23.90 -6.26
#